data_AF-A0A377TTX1-F1
#
_entry.id   AF-A0A377TTX1-F1
#
_cell.length_a   1.000
_cell.length_b   1.000
_cell.length_c   1.000
_cell.angle_alpha   90.00
_cell.angle_beta   90.00
_cell.angle_gamma   90.00
#
_symmetry.space_group_name_H-M   'P 1'
#
loop_
_entity.id
_entity.type
_entity.pdbx_description
1 polymer ?
#
loop_
_entity_poly.entity_id
_entity_poly.type
_entity_poly.pdbx_seq_one_letter_code
_entity_poly.pdbx_strand_id
1 'polypeptide(L)'
;MYQFDSAAIYKKTIFDFINDIRPCGGVTETAPFMGIKTNGVGGETGPLGWQLVLPYLIAIHYRHYGNVNLLAESLPFLEKQILSLEMRDFDDLVTCCLGDWGSRVHDMRNYKNGSPALHFTSACFYYYHLLIIAKICDDLGFKEKWLKYIGKANKIREKILSLYKNTDGSFADRSQTSFVFAIYFDLCDDIESSLNALIDLIKKEQNVITCGIFGQSFAYEIFHRYGHNELILNG
;
A
#
# COMPACT_ATOMS: atom_id res chain seq x y z
N MET A 1 -4.94 1.50 -18.61
CA MET A 1 -5.98 0.48 -18.41
C MET A 1 -7.32 0.97 -18.95
N TYR A 2 -8.04 1.86 -18.27
CA TYR A 2 -9.41 2.21 -18.66
C TYR A 2 -9.53 3.19 -19.84
N GLN A 3 -8.48 3.95 -20.16
CA GLN A 3 -8.50 4.95 -21.24
C GLN A 3 -7.75 4.50 -22.51
N PHE A 4 -6.77 3.60 -22.38
CA PHE A 4 -5.90 3.15 -23.47
C PHE A 4 -5.53 1.68 -23.26
N ASP A 5 -5.30 0.95 -24.37
CA ASP A 5 -4.61 -0.34 -24.33
C ASP A 5 -3.17 -0.11 -23.86
N SER A 6 -2.92 -0.52 -22.62
CA SER A 6 -1.67 -0.28 -21.92
C SER A 6 -0.96 -1.58 -21.56
N ALA A 7 -1.31 -2.70 -22.20
CA ALA A 7 -0.78 -4.02 -21.87
C ALA A 7 0.74 -4.09 -22.04
N ALA A 8 1.25 -3.58 -23.16
CA ALA A 8 2.67 -3.63 -23.51
C ALA A 8 3.51 -2.71 -22.60
N ILE A 9 3.06 -1.48 -22.36
CA ILE A 9 3.80 -0.52 -21.52
C ILE A 9 3.87 -0.98 -20.07
N TYR A 10 2.76 -1.50 -19.50
CA TYR A 10 2.77 -2.04 -18.14
C TYR A 10 3.69 -3.26 -18.03
N LYS A 11 3.62 -4.20 -18.98
CA LYS A 11 4.52 -5.36 -19.00
C LYS A 11 5.98 -4.91 -19.03
N LYS A 12 6.33 -3.97 -19.90
CA LYS A 12 7.68 -3.42 -19.99
C LYS A 12 8.12 -2.78 -18.67
N THR A 13 7.27 -1.95 -18.05
CA THR A 13 7.56 -1.31 -16.75
C THR A 13 7.76 -2.34 -15.63
N ILE A 14 6.96 -3.42 -15.58
CA ILE A 14 7.16 -4.51 -14.63
C ILE A 14 8.56 -5.12 -14.79
N PHE A 15 8.98 -5.39 -16.03
CA PHE A 15 10.32 -5.93 -16.28
C PHE A 15 11.45 -4.93 -16.00
N ASP A 16 11.25 -3.62 -16.18
CA ASP A 16 12.22 -2.62 -15.74
C ASP A 16 12.45 -2.73 -14.22
N PHE A 17 11.37 -2.78 -13.42
CA PHE A 17 11.49 -2.95 -11.98
C PHE A 17 12.10 -4.28 -11.59
N ILE A 18 11.76 -5.39 -12.26
CA ILE A 18 12.37 -6.70 -12.02
C ILE A 18 13.88 -6.67 -12.27
N ASN A 19 14.30 -6.06 -13.39
CA ASN A 19 15.70 -5.93 -13.75
C ASN A 19 16.47 -5.02 -12.77
N ASP A 20 15.79 -4.06 -12.15
CA ASP A 20 16.36 -3.18 -11.14
C ASP A 20 16.24 -3.68 -9.70
N ILE A 21 15.69 -4.87 -9.44
CA ILE A 21 15.70 -5.46 -8.08
C ILE A 21 17.12 -5.52 -7.55
N ARG A 22 17.31 -5.01 -6.33
CA ARG A 22 18.64 -4.95 -5.68
C ARG A 22 19.09 -6.36 -5.25
N PRO A 23 20.40 -6.60 -5.04
CA PRO A 23 20.89 -7.91 -4.59
C PRO A 23 20.20 -8.43 -3.33
N CYS A 24 19.85 -7.54 -2.39
CA CYS A 24 19.11 -7.84 -1.18
C CYS A 24 17.65 -8.26 -1.41
N GLY A 25 17.11 -8.12 -2.62
CA GLY A 25 15.73 -8.46 -2.99
C GLY A 25 14.74 -7.30 -2.99
N GLY A 26 15.12 -6.13 -2.48
CA GLY A 26 14.21 -4.98 -2.46
C GLY A 26 14.09 -4.29 -3.82
N VAL A 27 12.95 -3.63 -4.02
CA VAL A 27 12.58 -2.90 -5.25
C VAL A 27 13.04 -1.45 -5.14
N THR A 28 13.46 -0.84 -6.24
CA THR A 28 13.91 0.56 -6.31
C THR A 28 12.72 1.53 -6.32
N GLU A 29 12.96 2.81 -6.01
CA GLU A 29 11.92 3.86 -6.08
C GLU A 29 11.55 4.22 -7.52
N THR A 30 12.51 4.07 -8.45
CA THR A 30 12.38 4.34 -9.88
C THR A 30 12.92 3.17 -10.70
N ALA A 31 12.35 2.95 -11.88
CA ALA A 31 12.83 2.00 -12.87
C ALA A 31 12.68 2.62 -14.28
N PRO A 32 13.78 2.85 -15.04
CA PRO A 32 15.18 2.58 -14.68
C PRO A 32 15.63 3.32 -13.42
N PHE A 33 16.52 2.71 -12.63
CA PHE A 33 17.01 3.29 -11.39
C PHE A 33 17.90 4.51 -11.65
N MET A 34 17.47 5.67 -11.16
CA MET A 34 18.17 6.96 -11.36
C MET A 34 18.90 7.46 -10.11
N GLY A 35 19.11 6.62 -9.10
CA GLY A 35 19.78 7.01 -7.84
C GLY A 35 18.86 7.57 -6.75
N ILE A 36 17.55 7.63 -6.99
CA ILE A 36 16.55 8.08 -6.00
C ILE A 36 16.19 6.90 -5.07
N LYS A 37 16.42 7.07 -3.76
CA LYS A 37 16.28 6.03 -2.72
C LYS A 37 15.85 6.62 -1.37
N THR A 38 14.80 7.44 -1.39
CA THR A 38 14.40 8.23 -0.23
C THR A 38 13.75 7.34 0.82
N ASN A 39 14.37 7.28 2.01
CA ASN A 39 13.88 6.51 3.16
C ASN A 39 13.56 5.03 2.85
N GLY A 40 14.38 4.39 2.02
CA GLY A 40 14.20 2.99 1.63
C GLY A 40 14.75 1.98 2.64
N VAL A 41 14.45 0.69 2.41
CA VAL A 41 14.89 -0.45 3.23
C VAL A 41 16.37 -0.82 3.01
N GLY A 42 17.25 0.17 2.79
CA GLY A 42 18.69 0.00 2.54
C GLY A 42 19.04 -0.54 1.15
N GLY A 43 20.33 -0.61 0.81
CA GLY A 43 20.79 -1.22 -0.44
C GLY A 43 20.25 -0.58 -1.73
N GLU A 44 19.94 0.73 -1.70
CA GLU A 44 19.37 1.50 -2.82
C GLU A 44 17.93 1.15 -3.20
N THR A 45 17.24 0.48 -2.30
CA THR A 45 15.80 0.21 -2.44
C THR A 45 14.98 1.48 -2.21
N GLY A 46 13.76 1.50 -2.73
CA GLY A 46 12.79 2.56 -2.50
C GLY A 46 12.10 2.44 -1.13
N PRO A 47 11.33 3.47 -0.75
CA PRO A 47 10.49 3.41 0.45
C PRO A 47 9.43 2.33 0.32
N LEU A 48 9.00 1.76 1.45
CA LEU A 48 8.12 0.60 1.52
C LEU A 48 6.82 0.74 0.68
N GLY A 49 6.22 1.93 0.70
CA GLY A 49 5.04 2.26 -0.11
C GLY A 49 5.31 2.31 -1.62
N TRP A 50 6.49 2.75 -2.06
CA TRP A 50 6.86 2.77 -3.49
C TRP A 50 7.21 1.38 -4.00
N GLN A 51 7.79 0.54 -3.14
CA GLN A 51 8.10 -0.83 -3.50
C GLN A 51 6.86 -1.65 -3.88
N LEU A 52 5.65 -1.21 -3.50
CA LEU A 52 4.38 -1.82 -3.93
C LEU A 52 4.16 -1.73 -5.44
N VAL A 53 4.87 -0.85 -6.15
CA VAL A 53 4.75 -0.71 -7.61
C VAL A 53 4.88 -2.04 -8.34
N LEU A 54 5.82 -2.89 -7.92
CA LEU A 54 6.02 -4.19 -8.55
C LEU A 54 4.83 -5.15 -8.32
N PRO A 55 4.49 -5.56 -7.08
CA PRO A 55 3.37 -6.47 -6.85
C PRO A 55 2.03 -5.89 -7.35
N TYR A 56 1.81 -4.58 -7.20
CA TYR A 56 0.57 -3.93 -7.62
C TYR A 56 0.42 -3.89 -9.14
N LEU A 57 1.46 -3.54 -9.91
CA LEU A 57 1.40 -3.55 -11.37
C LEU A 57 1.20 -4.97 -11.92
N ILE A 58 1.82 -5.99 -11.33
CA ILE A 58 1.60 -7.39 -11.72
C ILE A 58 0.14 -7.79 -11.50
N ALA A 59 -0.40 -7.52 -10.30
CA ALA A 59 -1.78 -7.86 -9.96
C ALA A 59 -2.79 -7.13 -10.85
N ILE A 60 -2.58 -5.84 -11.12
CA ILE A 60 -3.43 -5.05 -12.02
C ILE A 60 -3.31 -5.54 -13.46
N HIS A 61 -2.10 -5.83 -13.95
CA HIS A 61 -1.91 -6.37 -15.30
C HIS A 61 -2.69 -7.67 -15.49
N TYR A 62 -2.54 -8.59 -14.54
CA TYR A 62 -3.29 -9.85 -14.53
C TYR A 62 -4.80 -9.64 -14.50
N ARG A 63 -5.31 -8.79 -13.58
CA ARG A 63 -6.75 -8.52 -13.45
C ARG A 63 -7.38 -7.99 -14.74
N HIS A 64 -6.66 -7.17 -15.49
CA HIS A 64 -7.18 -6.53 -16.69
C HIS A 64 -6.95 -7.33 -17.98
N TYR A 65 -5.85 -8.07 -18.08
CA TYR A 65 -5.46 -8.75 -19.33
C TYR A 65 -5.42 -10.28 -19.23
N GLY A 66 -5.64 -10.86 -18.04
CA GLY A 66 -5.68 -12.31 -17.84
C GLY A 66 -4.35 -13.03 -18.08
N ASN A 67 -3.21 -12.32 -18.03
CA ASN A 67 -1.91 -12.90 -18.34
C ASN A 67 -1.35 -13.73 -17.15
N VAL A 68 -1.80 -14.98 -17.04
CA VAL A 68 -1.37 -15.94 -16.01
C VAL A 68 0.14 -16.25 -16.11
N ASN A 69 0.72 -16.26 -17.32
CA ASN A 69 2.14 -16.52 -17.49
C ASN A 69 3.00 -15.43 -16.83
N LEU A 70 2.65 -14.16 -17.02
CA LEU A 70 3.33 -13.04 -16.36
C LEU A 70 3.25 -13.18 -14.83
N LEU A 71 2.09 -13.62 -14.32
CA LEU A 71 1.89 -13.84 -12.89
C LEU A 71 2.82 -14.92 -12.34
N ALA A 72 2.89 -16.07 -13.02
CA ALA A 72 3.75 -17.19 -12.64
C ALA A 72 5.25 -16.85 -12.76
N GLU A 73 5.65 -16.19 -13.86
CA GLU A 73 7.02 -15.74 -14.10
C GLU A 73 7.48 -14.69 -13.06
N SER A 74 6.56 -13.86 -12.58
CA SER A 74 6.88 -12.78 -11.64
C SER A 74 6.92 -13.24 -10.18
N LEU A 75 6.24 -14.35 -9.83
CA LEU A 75 6.11 -14.81 -8.45
C LEU A 75 7.47 -14.97 -7.72
N PRO A 76 8.51 -15.59 -8.29
CA PRO A 76 9.81 -15.72 -7.61
C PRO A 76 10.43 -14.38 -7.19
N PHE A 77 10.22 -13.32 -7.98
CA PHE A 77 10.70 -11.98 -7.66
C PHE A 77 9.93 -11.35 -6.50
N LEU A 78 8.61 -11.57 -6.44
CA LEU A 78 7.79 -11.17 -5.30
C LEU A 78 8.17 -11.94 -4.03
N GLU A 79 8.44 -13.24 -4.14
CA GLU A 79 8.91 -14.03 -2.99
C GLU A 79 10.26 -13.53 -2.48
N LYS A 80 11.19 -13.16 -3.39
CA LYS A 80 12.47 -12.53 -3.04
C LYS A 80 12.28 -11.17 -2.36
N GLN A 81 11.33 -10.36 -2.84
CA GLN A 81 10.99 -9.07 -2.21
C GLN A 81 10.47 -9.28 -0.79
N ILE A 82 9.53 -10.20 -0.57
CA ILE A 82 9.01 -10.50 0.77
C ILE A 82 10.14 -10.95 1.70
N LEU A 83 11.01 -11.86 1.24
CA LEU A 83 12.17 -12.28 2.03
C LEU A 83 13.08 -11.09 2.41
N SER A 84 13.26 -10.12 1.51
CA SER A 84 14.01 -8.89 1.78
C SER A 84 13.41 -8.07 2.91
N LEU A 85 12.09 -7.90 2.90
CA LEU A 85 11.37 -7.16 3.96
C LEU A 85 11.42 -7.92 5.29
N GLU A 86 11.34 -9.25 5.26
CA GLU A 86 11.38 -10.11 6.46
C GLU A 86 12.75 -10.20 7.13
N MET A 87 13.83 -9.83 6.45
CA MET A 87 15.16 -9.76 7.06
C MET A 87 15.32 -8.55 7.99
N ARG A 88 14.31 -7.67 8.07
CA ARG A 88 14.31 -6.51 8.96
C ARG A 88 13.37 -6.75 10.13
N ASP A 89 13.75 -6.19 11.29
CA ASP A 89 12.79 -6.10 12.39
C ASP A 89 11.62 -5.21 11.97
N PHE A 90 10.43 -5.53 12.45
CA PHE A 90 9.22 -4.79 12.10
C PHE A 90 9.30 -3.33 12.52
N ASP A 91 9.84 -3.05 13.72
CA ASP A 91 9.88 -1.69 14.27
C ASP A 91 10.86 -0.83 13.45
N ASP A 92 11.93 -1.42 12.94
CA ASP A 92 12.83 -0.78 11.96
C ASP A 92 12.16 -0.62 10.59
N LEU A 93 11.44 -1.65 10.11
CA LEU A 93 10.82 -1.66 8.79
C LEU A 93 9.78 -0.54 8.64
N VAL A 94 8.97 -0.27 9.66
CA VAL A 94 7.93 0.76 9.59
C VAL A 94 8.48 2.19 9.55
N THR A 95 9.77 2.38 9.86
CA THR A 95 10.46 3.67 9.69
C THR A 95 10.94 3.89 8.25
N CYS A 96 11.02 2.84 7.43
CA CYS A 96 11.56 2.88 6.06
C CYS A 96 10.47 3.21 5.02
N CYS A 97 9.81 4.36 5.14
CA CYS A 97 8.72 4.77 4.25
C CYS A 97 8.52 6.29 4.20
N LEU A 98 7.82 6.77 3.18
CA LEU A 98 7.38 8.17 3.09
C LEU A 98 5.94 8.39 3.57
N GLY A 99 5.23 7.33 3.93
CA GLY A 99 3.83 7.35 4.37
C GLY A 99 2.87 7.71 3.23
N ASP A 100 1.74 8.31 3.61
CA ASP A 100 0.78 8.90 2.68
C ASP A 100 1.31 10.25 2.15
N TRP A 101 2.23 10.16 1.20
CA TRP A 101 3.02 11.28 0.69
C TRP A 101 2.19 12.36 0.01
N GLY A 102 2.56 13.62 0.23
CA GLY A 102 1.87 14.77 -0.36
C GLY A 102 0.56 15.15 0.34
N SER A 103 0.26 14.57 1.50
CA SER A 103 -0.89 14.97 2.33
C SER A 103 -0.85 16.48 2.64
N ARG A 104 -2.02 17.13 2.71
CA ARG A 104 -2.12 18.55 3.08
C ARG A 104 -1.81 18.83 4.55
N VAL A 105 -1.84 17.79 5.40
CA VAL A 105 -1.59 17.88 6.86
C VAL A 105 -0.14 17.56 7.21
N HIS A 106 0.78 17.54 6.23
CA HIS A 106 2.16 17.14 6.47
C HIS A 106 2.97 18.20 7.27
N ASP A 107 3.94 17.76 8.07
CA ASP A 107 4.92 18.67 8.67
C ASP A 107 5.87 19.20 7.58
N MET A 108 5.64 20.45 7.17
CA MET A 108 6.46 21.14 6.15
C MET A 108 7.94 21.25 6.54
N ARG A 109 8.29 21.14 7.83
CA ARG A 109 9.69 21.20 8.30
C ARG A 109 10.44 19.89 8.07
N ASN A 110 9.73 18.78 7.89
CA ASN A 110 10.33 17.47 7.65
C ASN A 110 9.56 16.70 6.59
N TYR A 111 9.63 17.14 5.34
CA TYR A 111 8.88 16.54 4.23
C TYR A 111 9.07 15.03 4.08
N LYS A 112 10.24 14.48 4.46
CA LYS A 112 10.55 13.03 4.37
C LYS A 112 9.85 12.18 5.43
N ASN A 113 9.52 12.76 6.58
CA ASN A 113 8.87 12.07 7.70
C ASN A 113 7.59 12.80 8.17
N GLY A 114 7.07 13.73 7.35
CA GLY A 114 6.01 14.64 7.74
C GLY A 114 4.62 14.09 7.46
N SER A 115 4.50 12.92 6.83
CA SER A 115 3.21 12.34 6.47
C SER A 115 2.41 11.93 7.72
N PRO A 116 1.09 12.20 7.77
CA PRO A 116 0.24 11.74 8.87
C PRO A 116 0.28 10.22 9.01
N ALA A 117 0.18 9.75 10.25
CA ALA A 117 0.17 8.33 10.59
C ALA A 117 1.31 7.50 9.96
N LEU A 118 2.50 8.08 9.81
CA LEU A 118 3.61 7.51 9.05
C LEU A 118 3.87 6.03 9.36
N HIS A 119 4.10 5.66 10.62
CA HIS A 119 4.38 4.25 10.96
C HIS A 119 3.19 3.32 10.76
N PHE A 120 1.96 3.82 10.99
CA PHE A 120 0.74 3.04 10.74
C PHE A 120 0.55 2.76 9.24
N THR A 121 0.70 3.78 8.39
CA THR A 121 0.63 3.62 6.93
C THR A 121 1.75 2.72 6.41
N SER A 122 2.98 2.84 6.93
CA SER A 122 4.08 1.90 6.65
C SER A 122 3.71 0.46 6.98
N ALA A 123 3.16 0.20 8.16
CA ALA A 123 2.75 -1.13 8.56
C ALA A 123 1.65 -1.68 7.63
N CYS A 124 0.69 -0.83 7.24
CA CYS A 124 -0.33 -1.17 6.26
C CYS A 124 0.26 -1.48 4.88
N PHE A 125 1.29 -0.78 4.43
CA PHE A 125 1.97 -1.12 3.17
C PHE A 125 2.66 -2.47 3.24
N TYR A 126 3.31 -2.81 4.35
CA TYR A 126 3.88 -4.16 4.52
C TYR A 126 2.80 -5.23 4.52
N TYR A 127 1.68 -4.98 5.21
CA TYR A 127 0.51 -5.85 5.16
C TYR A 127 0.00 -6.01 3.71
N TYR A 128 -0.01 -4.93 2.93
CA TYR A 128 -0.48 -4.95 1.54
C TYR A 128 0.42 -5.80 0.63
N HIS A 129 1.74 -5.73 0.78
CA HIS A 129 2.68 -6.63 0.08
C HIS A 129 2.30 -8.10 0.28
N LEU A 130 2.01 -8.49 1.53
CA LEU A 130 1.62 -9.86 1.90
C LEU A 130 0.24 -10.24 1.36
N LEU A 131 -0.73 -9.33 1.37
CA LEU A 131 -2.05 -9.57 0.80
C LEU A 131 -1.98 -9.79 -0.72
N ILE A 132 -1.20 -8.97 -1.44
CA ILE A 132 -1.07 -9.11 -2.90
C ILE A 132 -0.45 -10.46 -3.24
N ILE A 133 0.69 -10.82 -2.65
CA ILE A 133 1.35 -12.11 -2.97
C ILE A 133 0.48 -13.32 -2.55
N ALA A 134 -0.28 -13.22 -1.46
CA ALA A 134 -1.24 -14.25 -1.08
C ALA A 134 -2.32 -14.40 -2.17
N LYS A 135 -2.92 -13.30 -2.64
CA LYS A 135 -3.93 -13.34 -3.71
C LYS A 135 -3.36 -13.90 -5.01
N ILE A 136 -2.13 -13.54 -5.36
CA ILE A 136 -1.44 -14.07 -6.53
C ILE A 136 -1.25 -15.59 -6.43
N CYS A 137 -0.85 -16.10 -5.26
CA CYS A 137 -0.72 -17.54 -5.04
C CYS A 137 -2.08 -18.27 -5.11
N ASP A 138 -3.15 -17.64 -4.63
CA ASP A 138 -4.51 -18.14 -4.76
C ASP A 138 -4.96 -18.21 -6.24
N ASP A 139 -4.74 -17.14 -7.00
CA ASP A 139 -5.05 -17.07 -8.44
C ASP A 139 -4.29 -18.12 -9.27
N LEU A 140 -3.08 -18.49 -8.85
CA LEU A 140 -2.26 -19.54 -9.47
C LEU A 140 -2.58 -20.96 -8.97
N GLY A 141 -3.49 -21.11 -7.99
CA GLY A 141 -3.82 -22.40 -7.39
C GLY A 141 -2.73 -22.97 -6.45
N PHE A 142 -1.76 -22.17 -6.03
CA PHE A 142 -0.68 -22.57 -5.13
C PHE A 142 -1.12 -22.50 -3.66
N LYS A 143 -1.98 -23.44 -3.26
CA LYS A 143 -2.63 -23.48 -1.94
C LYS A 143 -1.65 -23.38 -0.75
N GLU A 144 -0.53 -24.10 -0.77
CA GLU A 144 0.46 -24.05 0.33
C GLU A 144 1.12 -22.67 0.45
N LYS A 145 1.47 -22.05 -0.68
CA LYS A 145 2.03 -20.70 -0.70
C LYS A 145 1.01 -19.66 -0.27
N TRP A 146 -0.24 -19.79 -0.72
CA TRP A 146 -1.34 -18.95 -0.26
C TRP A 146 -1.48 -19.02 1.27
N LEU A 147 -1.58 -20.21 1.85
CA LEU A 147 -1.66 -20.42 3.32
C LEU A 147 -0.48 -19.77 4.06
N LYS A 148 0.74 -19.92 3.51
CA LYS A 148 1.94 -19.28 4.07
C LYS A 148 1.81 -17.75 4.09
N TYR A 149 1.47 -17.13 2.96
CA TYR A 149 1.45 -15.67 2.85
C TYR A 149 0.24 -15.04 3.53
N ILE A 150 -0.94 -15.64 3.47
CA ILE A 150 -2.11 -15.15 4.23
C ILE A 150 -1.90 -15.30 5.73
N GLY A 151 -1.25 -16.38 6.19
CA GLY A 151 -0.87 -16.55 7.59
C GLY A 151 0.09 -15.47 8.08
N LYS A 152 1.05 -15.05 7.23
CA LYS A 152 1.91 -13.89 7.50
C LYS A 152 1.13 -12.59 7.54
N ALA A 153 0.26 -12.35 6.56
CA ALA A 153 -0.58 -11.17 6.49
C ALA A 153 -1.43 -11.02 7.76
N ASN A 154 -2.06 -12.11 8.22
CA ASN A 154 -2.86 -12.12 9.46
C ASN A 154 -2.03 -11.78 10.70
N LYS A 155 -0.79 -12.29 10.82
CA LYS A 155 0.10 -11.91 11.93
C LYS A 155 0.41 -10.41 11.93
N ILE A 156 0.65 -9.83 10.74
CA ILE A 156 0.89 -8.39 10.61
C ILE A 156 -0.38 -7.60 10.91
N ARG A 157 -1.56 -8.05 10.48
CA ARG A 157 -2.84 -7.45 10.84
C ARG A 157 -3.01 -7.37 12.35
N GLU A 158 -2.79 -8.46 13.09
CA GLU A 158 -2.88 -8.47 14.55
C GLU A 158 -1.84 -7.53 15.20
N LYS A 159 -0.61 -7.47 14.66
CA LYS A 159 0.40 -6.52 15.14
C LYS A 159 -0.03 -5.06 14.90
N ILE A 160 -0.64 -4.76 13.75
CA ILE A 160 -1.19 -3.42 13.43
C ILE A 160 -2.29 -3.05 14.43
N LEU A 161 -3.26 -3.95 14.64
CA LEU A 161 -4.34 -3.73 15.60
C LEU A 161 -3.81 -3.48 17.00
N SER A 162 -2.84 -4.26 17.46
CA SER A 162 -2.25 -4.11 18.79
C SER A 162 -1.50 -2.79 18.99
N LEU A 163 -0.86 -2.26 17.94
CA LEU A 163 0.02 -1.08 18.06
C LEU A 163 -0.67 0.24 17.74
N TYR A 164 -1.62 0.23 16.80
CA TYR A 164 -2.15 1.46 16.22
C TYR A 164 -3.65 1.65 16.45
N LYS A 165 -4.38 0.65 16.97
CA LYS A 165 -5.78 0.83 17.33
C LYS A 165 -5.91 1.58 18.64
N ASN A 166 -6.71 2.62 18.63
CA ASN A 166 -7.05 3.42 19.80
C ASN A 166 -8.16 2.75 20.62
N THR A 167 -8.32 3.21 21.87
CA THR A 167 -9.38 2.71 22.78
C THR A 167 -10.80 2.99 22.28
N ASP A 168 -10.98 4.04 21.47
CA ASP A 168 -12.25 4.40 20.83
C ASP A 168 -12.51 3.65 19.51
N GLY A 169 -11.63 2.72 19.12
CA GLY A 169 -11.73 1.94 17.88
C GLY A 169 -11.15 2.63 16.64
N SER A 170 -10.76 3.90 16.72
CA SER A 170 -10.05 4.60 15.65
C SER A 170 -8.58 4.16 15.55
N PHE A 171 -7.83 4.72 14.60
CA PHE A 171 -6.43 4.33 14.37
C PHE A 171 -5.47 5.52 14.42
N ALA A 172 -4.27 5.25 14.94
CA ALA A 172 -3.12 6.15 15.00
C ALA A 172 -3.52 7.58 15.41
N ASP A 173 -3.24 8.55 14.54
CA ASP A 173 -3.43 9.98 14.81
C ASP A 173 -4.85 10.51 14.52
N ARG A 174 -5.79 9.64 14.13
CA ARG A 174 -7.19 10.00 13.79
C ARG A 174 -7.30 11.01 12.64
N SER A 175 -6.28 11.15 11.80
CA SER A 175 -6.35 11.91 10.55
C SER A 175 -7.26 11.24 9.50
N GLN A 176 -7.62 11.97 8.43
CA GLN A 176 -8.30 11.36 7.28
C GLN A 176 -7.49 10.17 6.72
N THR A 177 -6.16 10.29 6.63
CA THR A 177 -5.26 9.19 6.24
C THR A 177 -5.43 7.97 7.13
N SER A 178 -5.47 8.15 8.46
CA SER A 178 -5.68 7.04 9.41
C SER A 178 -6.99 6.30 9.16
N PHE A 179 -8.10 7.02 9.00
CA PHE A 179 -9.40 6.41 8.73
C PHE A 179 -9.45 5.73 7.37
N VAL A 180 -8.94 6.37 6.32
CA VAL A 180 -8.88 5.80 4.97
C VAL A 180 -8.11 4.48 4.96
N PHE A 181 -6.92 4.44 5.57
CA PHE A 181 -6.13 3.22 5.62
C PHE A 181 -6.81 2.13 6.45
N ALA A 182 -7.39 2.48 7.60
CA ALA A 182 -8.09 1.52 8.45
C ALA A 182 -9.29 0.87 7.73
N ILE A 183 -10.08 1.67 7.01
CA ILE A 183 -11.24 1.20 6.24
C ILE A 183 -10.79 0.39 5.02
N TYR A 184 -9.81 0.87 4.27
CA TYR A 184 -9.35 0.22 3.04
C TYR A 184 -8.77 -1.18 3.29
N PHE A 185 -8.10 -1.37 4.43
CA PHE A 185 -7.50 -2.64 4.84
C PHE A 185 -8.37 -3.48 5.78
N ASP A 186 -9.67 -3.18 5.90
CA ASP A 186 -10.63 -3.92 6.73
C ASP A 186 -10.13 -4.14 8.18
N LEU A 187 -9.55 -3.09 8.77
CA LEU A 187 -9.01 -3.09 10.13
C LEU A 187 -10.05 -2.64 11.17
N CYS A 188 -11.07 -1.89 10.74
CA CYS A 188 -12.13 -1.38 11.61
C CYS A 188 -13.05 -2.50 12.10
N ASP A 189 -13.45 -2.46 13.37
CA ASP A 189 -14.51 -3.32 13.89
C ASP A 189 -15.89 -2.85 13.40
N ASP A 190 -16.08 -1.53 13.37
CA ASP A 190 -17.28 -0.85 12.90
C ASP A 190 -16.91 0.09 11.74
N ILE A 191 -17.20 -0.40 10.53
CA ILE A 191 -16.93 0.31 9.29
C ILE A 191 -17.83 1.54 9.16
N GLU A 192 -19.11 1.47 9.54
CA GLU A 192 -20.04 2.59 9.41
C GLU A 192 -19.64 3.75 10.31
N SER A 193 -19.30 3.48 11.57
CA SER A 193 -18.79 4.50 12.50
C SER A 193 -17.49 5.13 12.00
N SER A 194 -16.56 4.30 11.51
CA SER A 194 -15.28 4.79 10.95
C SER A 194 -15.48 5.65 9.69
N LEU A 195 -16.42 5.27 8.84
CA LEU A 195 -16.77 5.99 7.62
C LEU A 195 -17.43 7.33 7.95
N ASN A 196 -18.37 7.36 8.90
CA ASN A 196 -18.99 8.61 9.37
C ASN A 196 -17.94 9.56 9.95
N ALA A 197 -17.00 9.06 10.76
CA ALA A 197 -15.91 9.87 11.29
C ALA A 197 -15.02 10.46 10.19
N LEU A 198 -14.70 9.66 9.14
CA LEU A 198 -13.98 10.16 7.97
C LEU A 198 -14.75 11.27 7.24
N ILE A 199 -16.06 11.08 7.03
CA ILE A 199 -16.93 12.06 6.37
C ILE A 199 -16.99 13.37 7.17
N ASP A 200 -17.10 13.29 8.49
CA ASP A 200 -17.13 14.46 9.35
C ASP A 200 -15.79 15.23 9.32
N LEU A 201 -14.66 14.53 9.26
CA LEU A 201 -13.35 15.16 9.06
C LEU A 201 -13.25 15.87 7.70
N ILE A 202 -13.81 15.28 6.64
CA ILE A 202 -13.83 15.89 5.30
C ILE A 202 -14.70 17.14 5.29
N LYS A 203 -15.90 17.08 5.90
CA LYS A 203 -16.80 18.24 6.02
C LYS A 203 -16.18 19.37 6.84
N LYS A 204 -15.47 19.03 7.92
CA LYS A 204 -14.74 20.01 8.74
C LYS A 204 -13.66 20.74 7.94
N GLU A 205 -13.05 20.06 6.98
CA GLU A 205 -12.10 20.62 6.02
C GLU A 205 -12.80 21.19 4.76
N GLN A 206 -14.06 21.65 4.87
CA GLN A 206 -14.82 22.25 3.76
C GLN A 206 -14.94 21.32 2.53
N ASN A 207 -15.15 20.03 2.77
CA ASN A 207 -15.19 18.95 1.78
C ASN A 207 -13.85 18.69 1.06
N VAL A 208 -12.72 19.11 1.65
CA VAL A 208 -11.39 18.81 1.13
C VAL A 208 -10.87 17.48 1.67
N ILE A 209 -10.47 16.60 0.74
CA ILE A 209 -9.66 15.42 1.06
C ILE A 209 -8.22 15.90 1.31
N THR A 210 -7.71 15.63 2.51
CA THR A 210 -6.39 16.07 2.96
C THR A 210 -5.34 14.95 2.94
N CYS A 211 -5.74 13.74 2.53
CA CYS A 211 -4.84 12.60 2.31
C CYS A 211 -3.75 12.91 1.27
N GLY A 212 -2.67 12.15 1.32
CA GLY A 212 -1.66 12.09 0.28
C GLY A 212 -2.07 11.19 -0.88
N ILE A 213 -1.11 10.85 -1.74
CA ILE A 213 -1.38 10.13 -2.99
C ILE A 213 -2.03 8.75 -2.79
N PHE A 214 -1.68 8.03 -1.73
CA PHE A 214 -2.22 6.69 -1.46
C PHE A 214 -3.60 6.79 -0.83
N GLY A 215 -3.72 7.60 0.22
CA GLY A 215 -4.98 7.82 0.91
C GLY A 215 -6.03 8.44 -0.01
N GLN A 216 -5.66 9.35 -0.91
CA GLN A 216 -6.60 9.90 -1.87
C GLN A 216 -7.10 8.83 -2.86
N SER A 217 -6.21 7.96 -3.37
CA SER A 217 -6.63 6.84 -4.22
C SER A 217 -7.58 5.88 -3.49
N PHE A 218 -7.24 5.50 -2.26
CA PHE A 218 -8.06 4.59 -1.46
C PHE A 218 -9.40 5.21 -1.06
N ALA A 219 -9.44 6.52 -0.77
CA ALA A 219 -10.68 7.23 -0.44
C ALA A 219 -11.70 7.14 -1.58
N TYR A 220 -11.29 7.31 -2.84
CA TYR A 220 -12.19 7.15 -3.98
C TYR A 220 -12.77 5.74 -4.08
N GLU A 221 -11.95 4.71 -3.85
CA GLU A 221 -12.42 3.32 -3.82
C GLU A 221 -13.39 3.05 -2.67
N ILE A 222 -13.12 3.61 -1.50
CA ILE A 222 -13.99 3.50 -0.31
C ILE A 222 -15.34 4.15 -0.57
N PHE A 223 -15.36 5.40 -1.03
CA PHE A 223 -16.61 6.12 -1.30
C PHE A 223 -17.44 5.44 -2.37
N HIS A 224 -16.80 4.91 -3.42
CA HIS A 224 -17.50 4.09 -4.39
C HIS A 224 -18.10 2.83 -3.77
N ARG A 225 -17.30 2.09 -2.99
CA ARG A 225 -17.70 0.82 -2.35
C ARG A 225 -18.87 0.99 -1.38
N TYR A 226 -18.91 2.08 -0.63
CA TYR A 226 -19.93 2.35 0.39
C TYR A 226 -21.00 3.37 -0.04
N GLY A 227 -21.06 3.73 -1.33
CA GLY A 227 -22.16 4.52 -1.89
C GLY A 227 -22.11 6.03 -1.61
N HIS A 228 -20.95 6.59 -1.25
CA HIS A 228 -20.74 8.01 -0.95
C HIS A 228 -20.16 8.82 -2.13
N ASN A 229 -20.67 8.56 -3.34
CA ASN A 229 -20.13 9.19 -4.56
C ASN A 229 -20.31 10.73 -4.56
N GLU A 230 -21.23 11.28 -3.77
CA GLU A 230 -21.43 12.72 -3.60
C GLU A 230 -20.19 13.46 -3.07
N LEU A 231 -19.35 12.77 -2.29
CA LEU A 231 -18.08 13.30 -1.78
C LEU A 231 -17.01 13.38 -2.87
N ILE A 232 -17.19 12.68 -3.98
CA ILE A 232 -16.31 12.71 -5.15
C ILE A 232 -16.76 13.80 -6.12
N LEU A 233 -18.08 13.98 -6.29
CA LEU A 233 -18.67 14.80 -7.35
C LEU A 233 -18.83 16.29 -6.97
N ASN A 234 -18.92 16.61 -5.69
CA ASN A 234 -19.18 17.99 -5.21
C ASN A 234 -17.95 18.67 -4.58
N GLY A 235 -16.74 18.15 -4.85
CA GLY A 235 -15.46 18.71 -4.41
C GLY A 235 -14.87 19.73 -5.38
#